data_AF-A0A3S2BAI5-F1
#
_entry.id   AF-A0A3S2BAI5-F1
#
_cell.length_a   1.000
_cell.length_b   1.000
_cell.length_c   1.000
_cell.angle_alpha   90.00
_cell.angle_beta   90.00
_cell.angle_gamma   90.00
#
_symmetry.space_group_name_H-M   'P 1'
#
loop_
_entity.id
_entity.type
_entity.pdbx_description
1 polymer ?
#
loop_
_entity_poly.entity_id
_entity_poly.type
_entity_poly.pdbx_seq_one_letter_code
_entity_poly.pdbx_strand_id
1 'polypeptide(L)'
;MSSKKPVAIVFDTFGSVVDWRGSLVAEMKELGGKRGVNGDWAAVADAWRHGYHRMLDEVTTGTRDYGLLDDLHRELLDEAMRDVGVTGFREDDLRDINLGWHRVKAWPDAVAGLTRLKTKYIVGSLSNG
;
A
#
# COMPACT_ATOMS: atom_id res chain seq x y z
N MET A 1 24.93 21.87 7.90
CA MET A 1 24.38 21.41 6.61
C MET A 1 25.52 20.88 5.75
N SER A 2 25.32 19.76 5.04
CA SER A 2 26.35 19.18 4.17
C SER A 2 26.70 20.14 3.02
N SER A 3 27.99 20.36 2.78
CA SER A 3 28.50 21.19 1.68
C SER A 3 28.51 20.46 0.32
N LYS A 4 28.21 19.16 0.30
CA LYS A 4 28.18 18.36 -0.93
C LYS A 4 26.80 18.41 -1.57
N LYS A 5 26.76 18.65 -2.88
CA LYS A 5 25.52 18.54 -3.66
C LYS A 5 25.00 17.10 -3.60
N PRO A 6 23.67 16.90 -3.47
CA PRO A 6 23.08 15.56 -3.49
C PRO A 6 23.31 14.91 -4.86
N VAL A 7 23.61 13.61 -4.85
CA VAL A 7 23.77 12.78 -6.06
C VAL A 7 22.59 11.83 -6.27
N ALA A 8 21.84 11.56 -5.20
CA ALA A 8 20.64 10.74 -5.21
C ALA A 8 19.52 11.43 -4.43
N ILE A 9 18.29 11.28 -4.93
CA ILE A 9 17.05 11.64 -4.25
C ILE A 9 16.22 10.37 -4.21
N VAL A 10 16.06 9.82 -3.02
CA VAL A 10 15.24 8.63 -2.80
C VAL A 10 13.91 9.03 -2.18
N PHE A 11 12.85 8.30 -2.52
CA PHE A 11 11.49 8.63 -2.15
C PHE A 11 10.88 7.52 -1.30
N ASP A 12 10.27 7.91 -0.18
CA ASP A 12 9.12 7.14 0.30
C ASP A 12 8.10 6.99 -0.84
N THR A 13 7.43 5.85 -0.92
CA THR A 13 6.59 5.49 -2.07
C THR A 13 5.11 5.61 -1.73
N PHE A 14 4.63 4.83 -0.77
CA PHE A 14 3.21 4.75 -0.42
C PHE A 14 2.73 6.00 0.30
N GLY A 15 1.96 6.85 -0.41
CA GLY A 15 1.42 8.11 0.09
C GLY A 15 2.20 9.31 -0.45
N SER A 16 3.53 9.22 -0.50
CA SER A 16 4.38 10.29 -1.06
C SER A 16 4.38 10.32 -2.60
N VAL A 17 4.40 9.16 -3.25
CA VAL A 17 4.45 9.04 -4.73
C VAL A 17 3.13 8.49 -5.29
N VAL A 18 2.48 7.58 -4.56
CA VAL A 18 1.27 6.87 -5.02
C VAL A 18 0.08 7.10 -4.08
N ASP A 19 -1.10 7.24 -4.68
CA ASP A 19 -2.40 7.24 -4.01
C ASP A 19 -2.84 5.81 -3.71
N TRP A 20 -2.28 5.23 -2.65
CA TRP A 20 -2.65 3.87 -2.25
C TRP A 20 -4.12 3.78 -1.85
N ARG A 21 -4.63 4.76 -1.10
CA ARG A 21 -5.98 4.71 -0.53
C ARG A 21 -7.04 4.77 -1.62
N GLY A 22 -6.96 5.76 -2.50
CA GLY A 22 -7.92 5.90 -3.60
C GLY A 22 -7.88 4.71 -4.55
N SER A 23 -6.69 4.17 -4.81
CA SER A 23 -6.52 3.00 -5.70
C SER A 23 -7.15 1.74 -5.12
N LEU A 24 -6.85 1.40 -3.86
CA LEU A 24 -7.40 0.20 -3.21
C LEU A 24 -8.92 0.28 -3.03
N VAL A 25 -9.43 1.46 -2.64
CA VAL A 25 -10.88 1.67 -2.52
C VAL A 25 -11.58 1.48 -3.87
N ALA A 26 -11.01 2.01 -4.95
CA ALA A 26 -11.58 1.86 -6.28
C ALA A 26 -11.58 0.40 -6.74
N GLU A 27 -10.49 -0.32 -6.50
CA GLU A 27 -10.33 -1.71 -6.88
C GLU A 27 -11.28 -2.65 -6.12
N MET A 28 -11.34 -2.53 -4.78
CA MET A 28 -12.28 -3.30 -3.95
C MET A 28 -13.74 -3.01 -4.34
N LYS A 29 -14.07 -1.74 -4.65
CA LYS A 29 -15.41 -1.36 -5.11
C LYS A 29 -15.76 -2.02 -6.44
N GLU A 30 -14.83 -2.03 -7.38
CA GLU A 30 -15.03 -2.67 -8.69
C GLU A 30 -15.24 -4.18 -8.55
N LEU A 31 -14.37 -4.85 -7.79
CA LEU A 31 -14.45 -6.30 -7.58
C LEU A 31 -15.71 -6.68 -6.78
N GLY A 32 -16.04 -5.92 -5.73
CA GLY A 32 -17.27 -6.09 -4.97
C GLY A 32 -18.51 -6.02 -5.85
N GLY A 33 -18.59 -5.04 -6.75
CA GLY A 33 -19.66 -4.94 -7.74
C GLY A 33 -19.77 -6.15 -8.67
N LYS A 34 -18.64 -6.72 -9.12
CA LYS A 34 -18.60 -7.94 -9.96
C LYS A 34 -18.99 -9.21 -9.20
N ARG A 35 -18.83 -9.22 -7.87
CA ARG A 35 -19.10 -10.40 -7.01
C ARG A 35 -20.40 -10.29 -6.22
N GLY A 36 -21.09 -9.15 -6.28
CA GLY A 36 -22.28 -8.89 -5.46
C GLY A 36 -21.95 -8.71 -3.97
N VAL A 37 -20.70 -8.36 -3.65
CA VAL A 37 -20.25 -8.10 -2.28
C VAL A 37 -20.32 -6.60 -2.02
N ASN A 38 -20.91 -6.23 -0.88
CA ASN A 38 -21.01 -4.85 -0.43
C ASN A 38 -20.16 -4.66 0.83
N GLY A 39 -19.60 -3.47 1.00
CA GLY A 39 -18.77 -3.14 2.14
C GLY A 39 -18.40 -1.65 2.15
N ASP A 40 -17.99 -1.17 3.32
CA ASP A 40 -17.33 0.14 3.43
C ASP A 40 -15.86 -0.01 3.03
N TRP A 41 -15.60 0.11 1.74
CA TRP A 41 -14.25 -0.07 1.17
C TRP A 41 -13.23 0.94 1.69
N ALA A 42 -13.70 2.14 2.07
CA ALA A 42 -12.84 3.15 2.68
C ALA A 42 -12.42 2.72 4.09
N ALA A 43 -13.37 2.24 4.90
CA ALA A 43 -13.07 1.69 6.21
C ALA A 43 -12.15 0.46 6.14
N VAL A 44 -12.33 -0.43 5.15
CA VAL A 44 -11.41 -1.57 4.93
C VAL A 44 -9.99 -1.09 4.62
N ALA A 45 -9.83 -0.17 3.67
CA ALA A 45 -8.50 0.36 3.30
C ALA A 45 -7.81 1.04 4.50
N ASP A 46 -8.56 1.80 5.29
CA ASP A 46 -8.05 2.47 6.47
C ASP A 46 -7.66 1.46 7.57
N ALA A 47 -8.51 0.49 7.89
CA ALA A 47 -8.22 -0.56 8.87
C ALA A 47 -6.98 -1.38 8.47
N TRP A 48 -6.86 -1.75 7.19
CA TRP A 48 -5.73 -2.48 6.64
C TRP A 48 -4.42 -1.69 6.80
N ARG A 49 -4.43 -0.39 6.49
CA ARG A 49 -3.25 0.47 6.66
C ARG A 49 -2.86 0.68 8.13
N HIS A 50 -3.84 0.78 9.03
CA HIS A 50 -3.54 0.85 10.47
C HIS A 50 -2.90 -0.45 10.97
N GLY A 51 -3.37 -1.60 10.49
CA GLY A 51 -2.78 -2.89 10.81
C GLY A 51 -1.32 -3.01 10.40
N TYR A 52 -0.95 -2.44 9.25
CA TYR A 52 0.44 -2.43 8.78
C TYR A 52 1.38 -1.73 9.76
N HIS A 53 0.98 -0.59 10.32
CA HIS A 53 1.81 0.14 11.28
C HIS A 53 2.04 -0.65 12.56
N ARG A 54 0.99 -1.28 13.11
CA ARG A 54 1.11 -2.17 14.27
C ARG A 54 2.10 -3.30 14.01
N MET A 55 2.00 -3.96 12.87
CA MET A 55 2.88 -5.08 12.54
C MET A 55 4.33 -4.67 12.27
N LEU A 56 4.54 -3.49 11.67
CA LEU A 56 5.88 -2.92 11.51
C LEU A 56 6.54 -2.67 12.87
N ASP A 57 5.78 -2.18 13.85
CA ASP A 57 6.27 -1.98 15.22
C ASP A 57 6.66 -3.32 15.86
N GLU A 58 5.87 -4.39 15.69
CA GLU A 58 6.20 -5.73 16.20
C GLU A 58 7.51 -6.27 15.59
N VAL A 59 7.72 -6.10 14.29
CA VAL A 59 8.94 -6.54 13.60
C VAL A 59 10.15 -5.72 14.04
N THR A 60 10.02 -4.38 14.11
CA THR A 60 11.14 -3.50 14.48
C THR A 60 11.53 -3.58 15.96
N THR A 61 10.60 -4.00 16.83
CA THR A 61 10.87 -4.26 18.26
C THR A 61 11.34 -5.69 18.53
N GLY A 62 11.32 -6.58 17.52
CA GLY A 62 11.72 -7.99 17.67
C GLY A 62 10.66 -8.88 18.32
N THR A 63 9.42 -8.41 18.44
CA THR A 63 8.28 -9.20 18.94
C THR A 63 7.77 -10.19 17.88
N ARG A 64 8.03 -9.90 16.60
CA ARG A 64 7.73 -10.74 15.45
C ARG A 64 8.95 -10.84 14.54
N ASP A 65 9.17 -12.00 13.94
CA ASP A 65 10.22 -12.19 12.93
C ASP A 65 9.93 -11.40 11.64
N TYR A 66 10.99 -11.05 10.91
CA TYR A 66 10.85 -10.45 9.58
C TYR A 66 10.14 -11.42 8.62
N GLY A 67 9.20 -10.90 7.84
CA GLY A 67 8.45 -11.64 6.82
C GLY A 67 8.27 -10.83 5.54
N LEU A 68 7.77 -11.48 4.49
CA LEU A 68 7.45 -10.81 3.22
C LEU A 68 6.23 -9.91 3.41
N LEU A 69 6.33 -8.67 2.94
CA LEU A 69 5.27 -7.68 3.12
C LEU A 69 3.94 -8.12 2.49
N ASP A 70 3.97 -8.88 1.39
CA ASP A 70 2.77 -9.42 0.75
C ASP A 70 2.02 -10.42 1.65
N ASP A 71 2.74 -11.28 2.38
CA ASP A 71 2.14 -12.23 3.31
C ASP A 71 1.54 -11.49 4.51
N LEU A 72 2.27 -10.49 5.02
CA LEU A 72 1.81 -9.62 6.10
C LEU A 72 0.56 -8.84 5.70
N HIS A 73 0.52 -8.28 4.49
CA HIS A 73 -0.67 -7.60 3.98
C HIS A 73 -1.86 -8.55 3.85
N ARG A 74 -1.65 -9.82 3.46
CA ARG A 74 -2.74 -10.81 3.36
C ARG A 74 -3.36 -11.10 4.72
N GLU A 75 -2.56 -11.25 5.77
CA GLU A 75 -3.06 -11.43 7.15
C GLU A 75 -3.91 -10.23 7.58
N LEU A 76 -3.39 -9.03 7.37
CA LEU A 76 -4.06 -7.79 7.74
C LEU A 76 -5.34 -7.50 6.94
N LEU A 77 -5.42 -8.00 5.71
CA LEU A 77 -6.64 -7.91 4.90
C LEU A 77 -7.78 -8.70 5.53
N ASP A 78 -7.51 -9.91 6.04
CA ASP A 78 -8.53 -10.72 6.71
C ASP A 78 -9.02 -10.05 8.00
N GLU A 79 -8.11 -9.45 8.76
CA GLU A 79 -8.46 -8.63 9.94
C GLU A 79 -9.35 -7.46 9.55
N ALA A 80 -8.92 -6.65 8.57
CA ALA A 80 -9.65 -5.47 8.13
C ALA A 80 -11.06 -5.80 7.60
N MET A 81 -11.19 -6.85 6.78
CA MET A 81 -12.50 -7.30 6.28
C MET A 81 -13.41 -7.75 7.43
N ARG A 82 -12.87 -8.46 8.41
CA ARG A 82 -13.63 -8.93 9.59
C ARG A 82 -14.09 -7.76 10.46
N ASP A 83 -13.20 -6.83 10.77
CA ASP A 83 -13.48 -5.68 11.65
C ASP A 83 -14.53 -4.75 11.05
N VAL A 84 -14.54 -4.60 9.73
CA VAL A 84 -15.53 -3.80 8.99
C VAL A 84 -16.82 -4.59 8.70
N GLY A 85 -16.81 -5.92 8.88
CA GLY A 85 -17.97 -6.79 8.65
C GLY A 85 -18.22 -7.13 7.17
N VAL A 86 -17.20 -7.06 6.33
CA VAL A 86 -17.30 -7.46 4.92
C VAL A 86 -17.15 -8.98 4.80
N THR A 87 -18.07 -9.62 4.10
CA THR A 87 -18.08 -11.07 3.87
C THR A 87 -18.53 -11.38 2.45
N GLY A 88 -18.23 -12.58 1.93
CA GLY A 88 -18.72 -13.06 0.64
C GLY A 88 -17.70 -13.11 -0.50
N PHE A 89 -16.48 -12.61 -0.28
CA PHE A 89 -15.36 -12.88 -1.20
C PHE A 89 -14.85 -14.31 -1.06
N ARG A 90 -14.40 -14.88 -2.18
CA ARG A 90 -13.66 -16.15 -2.20
C ARG A 90 -12.18 -15.87 -1.94
N GLU A 91 -11.43 -16.91 -1.57
CA GLU A 91 -9.98 -16.74 -1.33
C GLU A 91 -9.25 -16.17 -2.55
N ASP A 92 -9.58 -16.58 -3.76
CA ASP A 92 -8.97 -16.02 -4.98
C ASP A 92 -9.26 -14.52 -5.15
N ASP A 93 -10.44 -14.05 -4.73
CA ASP A 93 -10.77 -12.63 -4.75
C ASP A 93 -9.94 -11.86 -3.69
N LEU A 94 -9.76 -12.42 -2.49
CA LEU A 94 -8.94 -11.81 -1.43
C LEU A 94 -7.46 -11.75 -1.82
N ARG A 95 -6.95 -12.78 -2.50
CA ARG A 95 -5.59 -12.77 -3.05
C ARG A 95 -5.41 -11.71 -4.12
N ASP A 96 -6.41 -11.52 -5.00
CA ASP A 96 -6.37 -10.45 -5.99
C ASP A 96 -6.40 -9.07 -5.34
N ILE A 97 -7.25 -8.86 -4.33
CA ILE A 97 -7.28 -7.60 -3.54
C ILE A 97 -5.93 -7.35 -2.87
N ASN A 98 -5.28 -8.39 -2.31
CA ASN A 98 -3.94 -8.26 -1.71
C ASN A 98 -2.91 -7.72 -2.72
N LEU A 99 -2.98 -8.17 -3.97
CA LEU A 99 -2.10 -7.69 -5.04
C LEU A 99 -2.42 -6.26 -5.49
N GLY A 100 -3.52 -5.65 -5.03
CA GLY A 100 -3.87 -4.26 -5.30
C GLY A 100 -2.78 -3.26 -4.88
N TRP A 101 -1.98 -3.57 -3.85
CA TRP A 101 -0.83 -2.76 -3.45
C TRP A 101 0.23 -2.60 -4.56
N HIS A 102 0.31 -3.55 -5.49
CA HIS A 102 1.21 -3.50 -6.65
C HIS A 102 0.64 -2.70 -7.82
N ARG A 103 -0.63 -2.29 -7.75
CA ARG A 103 -1.37 -1.59 -8.82
C ARG A 103 -1.80 -0.17 -8.45
N VAL A 104 -1.30 0.34 -7.34
CA VAL A 104 -1.62 1.70 -6.86
C VAL A 104 -1.15 2.78 -7.85
N LYS A 105 -2.01 3.77 -8.08
CA LYS A 105 -1.78 4.83 -9.05
C LYS A 105 -0.90 5.92 -8.47
N ALA A 106 0.01 6.44 -9.28
CA ALA A 106 0.81 7.61 -8.93
C ALA A 106 -0.07 8.88 -8.80
N TRP A 107 0.35 9.82 -7.95
CA TRP A 107 -0.23 11.17 -7.97
C TRP A 107 0.01 11.84 -9.34
N PRO A 108 -0.88 12.75 -9.80
CA PRO A 108 -0.80 13.33 -11.14
C PRO A 108 0.55 14.02 -11.46
N ASP A 109 1.20 14.59 -10.44
CA ASP A 109 2.47 15.29 -10.56
C ASP A 109 3.70 14.36 -10.41
N ALA A 110 3.54 13.21 -9.76
CA ALA A 110 4.66 12.37 -9.34
C ALA A 110 5.52 11.91 -10.51
N VAL A 111 4.92 11.38 -11.58
CA VAL A 111 5.67 10.89 -12.75
C VAL A 111 6.46 12.02 -13.41
N ALA A 112 5.81 13.15 -13.71
CA ALA A 112 6.48 14.29 -14.35
C ALA A 112 7.60 14.87 -13.47
N GLY A 113 7.35 14.99 -12.16
CA GLY A 113 8.34 15.45 -11.19
C GLY A 113 9.55 14.53 -11.10
N LEU A 114 9.33 13.22 -10.95
CA LEU A 114 10.38 12.21 -10.88
C LEU A 114 11.18 12.15 -12.19
N THR A 115 10.53 12.22 -13.36
CA THR A 115 11.21 12.27 -14.66
C THR A 115 12.14 13.48 -14.75
N ARG A 116 11.68 14.66 -14.31
CA ARG A 116 12.50 15.87 -14.29
C ARG A 116 13.69 15.73 -13.34
N LEU A 117 13.51 15.19 -12.15
CA LEU A 117 14.60 14.98 -11.19
C LEU A 117 15.64 13.98 -11.71
N LYS A 118 15.19 12.92 -12.38
CA LYS A 118 16.05 11.88 -12.98
C LYS A 118 17.00 12.42 -14.04
N THR A 119 16.75 13.61 -14.60
CA THR A 119 17.70 14.28 -15.52
C THR A 119 18.99 14.73 -14.84
N LYS A 120 19.01 14.86 -13.50
CA LYS A 120 20.13 15.41 -12.72
C LYS A 120 20.58 14.55 -11.56
N TYR A 121 19.70 13.71 -11.01
CA TYR A 121 19.95 12.92 -9.82
C TYR A 121 19.63 11.45 -10.07
N ILE A 122 20.29 10.56 -9.33
CA ILE A 122 19.81 9.19 -9.16
C ILE A 122 18.46 9.28 -8.43
N VAL A 123 17.43 8.63 -8.97
CA VAL A 123 16.09 8.59 -8.37
C VAL A 123 15.75 7.12 -8.11
N GLY A 124 15.30 6.82 -6.90
CA GLY A 124 14.91 5.48 -6.49
C GLY A 124 13.92 5.50 -5.33
N SER A 125 13.35 4.36 -5.01
CA SER A 125 12.55 4.18 -3.80
C SER A 125 13.46 3.99 -2.58
N LEU A 126 13.02 4.54 -1.46
CA LEU A 126 13.42 4.15 -0.12
C LEU A 126 12.12 3.91 0.64
N SER A 127 11.57 2.71 0.45
CA SER A 127 10.28 2.30 0.98
C SER A 127 10.40 0.93 1.65
N ASN A 128 9.39 0.58 2.43
CA ASN A 128 9.35 -0.67 3.18
C ASN A 128 8.89 -1.88 2.35
N GLY A 129 8.24 -1.61 1.21
CA GLY A 129 7.77 -2.63 0.26
C GLY A 129 8.74 -2.91 -0.86
#